data_AF-A0A448Z1Y0-F1
#
_entry.id   AF-A0A448Z1Y0-F1
#
_cell.length_a   1.000
_cell.length_b   1.000
_cell.length_c   1.000
_cell.angle_alpha   90.00
_cell.angle_beta   90.00
_cell.angle_gamma   90.00
#
_symmetry.space_group_name_H-M   'P 1'
#
loop_
_entity.id
_entity.type
_entity.pdbx_description
1 polymer ?
#
loop_
_entity_poly.entity_id
_entity_poly.type
_entity_poly.pdbx_seq_one_letter_code
_entity_poly.pdbx_strand_id
1 'polypeptide(L)'
;MGKCMSKLASRSVSPCMITSASIRSASATSAILASVALIIHTYINKQWLIDYFDRAHRRRKLMRLCVNCVPGRMEFAAARELASTWAETGVIDPREERLLALLAGIPEDLRQTMMEVSIKCMPSKMDLADGVALVSALAAIGIINLRDNLRIDFEKHSKHTAPVWFYQMDDEGRVKRLRIGGSMIYFDGRNDEDNFDLPSEIAHLDQLEELSVVNCRSLPIDIQHLTNLEILVFLRCDFNQQPFWQHGRVDEYGLFGVELQHVTGIGIIECECFSSRPFFTWMTTKLPRLKNVQCGCLQNSEIDSFLGRLRTTNVRFREKLRYLTIDSSKLNDRQLETLLIDVLPSFSSVNYLNLYRNKIQSCQSVVNRIHKDDGIRFVPNSIVAASFRGNPIEETIRSDRREKSAMLSLLKTFSTIINLGKFHEGDYDPDVEYALRINHAGRSIIEGETDVRCLPLSIWPFLLEKAFRNSYWIYVKESELCLPERASSRKAKRSVTGYYKLNICIDLP
;
A
#
# COMPACT_ATOMS: atom_id res chain seq x y z
N MET A 1 9.07 -8.44 57.07
CA MET A 1 8.87 -9.80 56.53
C MET A 1 9.63 -10.91 57.27
N GLY A 2 10.39 -10.62 58.34
CA GLY A 2 11.18 -11.61 59.08
C GLY A 2 10.53 -12.24 60.33
N LYS A 3 9.19 -12.37 60.40
CA LYS A 3 8.51 -13.00 61.56
C LYS A 3 7.29 -13.88 61.20
N CYS A 4 7.19 -14.37 59.97
CA CYS A 4 6.05 -15.21 59.53
C CYS A 4 6.44 -16.50 58.80
N MET A 5 7.55 -17.15 59.21
CA MET A 5 8.02 -18.43 58.65
C MET A 5 8.60 -19.32 59.75
N SER A 6 7.77 -19.77 60.72
CA SER A 6 8.19 -20.77 61.72
C SER A 6 7.15 -21.85 62.03
N LYS A 7 6.12 -22.02 61.19
CA LYS A 7 5.18 -23.13 61.31
C LYS A 7 4.80 -23.65 59.93
N LEU A 8 5.64 -24.53 59.38
CA LEU A 8 5.27 -25.55 58.37
C LEU A 8 6.49 -26.47 58.16
N ALA A 9 6.79 -27.28 59.18
CA ALA A 9 7.70 -28.40 59.06
C ALA A 9 7.26 -29.50 60.03
N SER A 10 6.27 -30.29 59.62
CA SER A 10 6.08 -31.66 60.10
C SER A 10 5.12 -32.39 59.17
N ARG A 11 5.66 -32.99 58.11
CA ARG A 11 5.18 -34.27 57.59
C ARG A 11 6.25 -34.89 56.71
N SER A 12 6.68 -36.05 57.19
CA SER A 12 7.63 -37.00 56.65
C SER A 12 7.20 -37.52 55.28
N VAL A 13 8.11 -37.47 54.31
CA VAL A 13 8.19 -38.43 53.20
C VAL A 13 9.66 -38.83 53.04
N SER A 14 9.87 -40.14 52.93
CA SER A 14 11.14 -40.87 52.93
C SER A 14 12.04 -40.57 51.72
N PRO A 15 13.35 -40.89 51.80
CA PRO A 15 14.39 -40.35 50.94
C PRO A 15 14.63 -41.23 49.70
N CYS A 16 14.72 -40.60 48.53
CA CYS A 16 15.33 -41.22 47.36
C CYS A 16 16.75 -40.66 47.22
N MET A 17 17.71 -41.58 47.17
CA MET A 17 19.14 -41.33 47.03
C MET A 17 19.44 -40.51 45.77
N ILE A 18 20.06 -39.35 45.93
CA ILE A 18 21.01 -38.82 44.95
C ILE A 18 22.30 -38.56 45.70
N THR A 19 23.28 -39.40 45.36
CA THR A 19 24.65 -39.35 45.84
C THR A 19 25.30 -38.02 45.52
N SER A 20 25.81 -37.38 46.56
CA SER A 20 26.72 -36.25 46.51
C SER A 20 28.08 -36.70 45.93
N ALA A 21 28.32 -36.40 44.66
CA ALA A 21 29.67 -36.26 44.14
C ALA A 21 29.65 -35.33 42.93
N SER A 22 30.46 -34.26 43.00
CA SER A 22 30.73 -33.29 41.94
C SER A 22 29.79 -32.07 41.82
N ILE A 23 29.71 -31.26 42.88
CA ILE A 23 29.64 -29.79 42.74
C ILE A 23 30.64 -29.19 43.73
N ARG A 24 31.91 -29.13 43.32
CA ARG A 24 32.90 -28.20 43.88
C ARG A 24 33.40 -27.32 42.74
N SER A 25 32.58 -26.32 42.37
CA SER A 25 32.96 -25.01 41.80
C SER A 25 31.80 -24.31 41.07
N ALA A 26 30.55 -24.47 41.51
CA ALA A 26 29.49 -23.60 41.01
C ALA A 26 29.58 -22.26 41.77
N SER A 27 29.87 -21.17 41.06
CA SER A 27 29.84 -19.83 41.63
C SER A 27 28.43 -19.53 42.16
N ALA A 28 28.33 -18.65 43.16
CA ALA A 28 27.06 -18.23 43.77
C ALA A 28 25.99 -17.83 42.72
N THR A 29 26.42 -17.39 41.54
CA THR A 29 25.60 -17.04 40.39
C THR A 29 24.76 -18.20 39.84
N SER A 30 25.30 -19.43 39.82
CA SER A 30 24.61 -20.63 39.30
C SER A 30 23.46 -21.09 40.22
N ALA A 31 23.65 -21.01 41.54
CA ALA A 31 22.62 -21.37 42.52
C ALA A 31 21.46 -20.35 42.55
N ILE A 32 21.77 -19.07 42.29
CA ILE A 32 20.77 -18.00 42.18
C ILE A 32 19.91 -18.20 40.92
N LEU A 33 20.53 -18.53 39.78
CA LEU A 33 19.80 -18.78 38.52
C LEU A 33 18.88 -20.01 38.60
N ALA A 34 19.32 -21.10 39.22
CA ALA A 34 18.48 -22.28 39.43
C ALA A 34 17.29 -22.00 40.37
N SER A 35 17.49 -21.18 41.39
CA SER A 35 16.44 -20.79 42.34
C SER A 35 15.40 -19.85 41.70
N VAL A 36 15.84 -18.95 40.81
CA VAL A 36 14.96 -18.07 40.03
C VAL A 36 14.13 -18.86 39.01
N ALA A 37 14.73 -19.86 38.34
CA ALA A 37 14.02 -20.74 37.41
C ALA A 37 12.90 -21.56 38.10
N LEU A 38 13.16 -22.04 39.33
CA LEU A 38 12.18 -22.79 40.12
C LEU A 38 11.00 -21.92 40.60
N ILE A 39 11.27 -20.65 40.94
CA ILE A 39 10.23 -19.68 41.35
C ILE A 39 9.34 -19.31 40.16
N ILE A 40 9.91 -19.20 38.96
CA ILE A 40 9.16 -18.91 37.71
C ILE A 40 8.24 -20.07 37.35
N HIS A 41 8.69 -21.32 37.48
CA HIS A 41 7.91 -22.50 37.12
C HIS A 41 6.71 -22.73 38.07
N THR A 42 6.79 -22.27 39.33
CA THR A 42 5.76 -22.55 40.35
C THR A 42 4.60 -21.54 40.33
N TYR A 43 4.74 -20.40 39.64
CA TYR A 43 3.79 -19.28 39.73
C TYR A 43 2.80 -19.17 38.55
N ILE A 44 2.88 -20.05 37.55
CA ILE A 44 2.08 -19.97 36.33
C ILE A 44 0.96 -21.00 36.37
N ASN A 45 -0.19 -20.62 36.94
CA ASN A 45 -1.46 -21.31 36.70
C ASN A 45 -2.66 -20.39 36.99
N LYS A 46 -3.08 -19.59 35.99
CA LYS A 46 -4.43 -19.01 35.80
C LYS A 46 -4.46 -18.11 34.56
N GLN A 47 -5.00 -18.66 33.47
CA GLN A 47 -4.74 -18.23 32.09
C GLN A 47 -5.28 -16.84 31.68
N TRP A 48 -6.25 -16.24 32.37
CA TRP A 48 -6.81 -14.94 31.95
C TRP A 48 -6.18 -13.71 32.65
N LEU A 49 -5.67 -13.87 33.89
CA LEU A 49 -4.89 -12.80 34.55
C LEU A 49 -3.44 -12.74 34.03
N ILE A 50 -2.94 -13.86 33.51
CA ILE A 50 -1.59 -13.97 32.92
C ILE A 50 -1.49 -13.07 31.69
N ASP A 51 -2.42 -13.04 30.75
CA ASP A 51 -2.23 -12.23 29.53
C ASP A 51 -2.17 -10.71 29.74
N TYR A 52 -2.78 -10.21 30.84
CA TYR A 52 -2.72 -8.81 31.24
C TYR A 52 -1.46 -8.51 32.08
N PHE A 53 -1.17 -9.37 33.08
CA PHE A 53 0.02 -9.19 33.92
C PHE A 53 1.31 -9.55 33.21
N ASP A 54 1.32 -10.49 32.27
CA ASP A 54 2.48 -10.95 31.53
C ASP A 54 2.93 -9.90 30.51
N ARG A 55 2.02 -9.14 29.89
CA ARG A 55 2.42 -7.97 29.08
C ARG A 55 3.02 -6.86 29.93
N ALA A 56 2.41 -6.55 31.08
CA ALA A 56 2.96 -5.56 32.01
C ALA A 56 4.26 -6.06 32.70
N HIS A 57 4.39 -7.37 32.92
CA HIS A 57 5.50 -8.00 33.61
C HIS A 57 6.67 -8.27 32.66
N ARG A 58 6.44 -8.70 31.41
CA ARG A 58 7.42 -8.68 30.32
C ARG A 58 7.90 -7.25 30.07
N ARG A 59 7.02 -6.25 29.99
CA ARG A 59 7.44 -4.83 29.94
C ARG A 59 8.32 -4.45 31.14
N ARG A 60 7.99 -4.88 32.37
CA ARG A 60 8.82 -4.64 33.57
C ARG A 60 10.13 -5.45 33.59
N LYS A 61 10.14 -6.69 33.06
CA LYS A 61 11.31 -7.58 33.00
C LYS A 61 12.28 -7.09 31.92
N LEU A 62 11.75 -6.68 30.77
CA LEU A 62 12.50 -6.07 29.68
C LEU A 62 13.01 -4.68 30.08
N MET A 63 12.22 -3.87 30.80
CA MET A 63 12.72 -2.68 31.49
C MET A 63 13.83 -3.02 32.49
N ARG A 64 13.73 -4.09 33.28
CA ARG A 64 14.82 -4.50 34.18
C ARG A 64 16.06 -5.00 33.43
N LEU A 65 15.92 -5.61 32.25
CA LEU A 65 17.06 -6.03 31.42
C LEU A 65 17.70 -4.81 30.73
N CYS A 66 16.91 -3.92 30.14
CA CYS A 66 17.40 -2.71 29.48
C CYS A 66 17.94 -1.66 30.45
N VAL A 67 17.37 -1.51 31.64
CA VAL A 67 17.80 -0.51 32.65
C VAL A 67 18.96 -1.02 33.50
N ASN A 68 19.07 -2.33 33.78
CA ASN A 68 20.17 -2.86 34.61
C ASN A 68 21.41 -3.32 33.81
N CYS A 69 21.36 -3.43 32.48
CA CYS A 69 22.54 -3.65 31.62
C CYS A 69 23.18 -2.35 31.11
N VAL A 70 22.85 -1.21 31.75
CA VAL A 70 23.35 0.12 31.37
C VAL A 70 23.75 0.86 32.65
N PRO A 71 24.88 0.47 33.27
CA PRO A 71 25.96 1.45 33.34
C PRO A 71 27.35 0.82 33.17
N GLY A 72 28.02 1.13 32.06
CA GLY A 72 29.45 0.85 31.87
C GLY A 72 29.79 0.48 30.43
N ARG A 73 30.90 1.04 29.92
CA ARG A 73 31.42 0.96 28.55
C ARG A 73 31.75 -0.45 28.00
N MET A 74 31.15 -1.53 28.49
CA MET A 74 31.61 -2.90 28.18
C MET A 74 30.54 -4.00 28.03
N GLU A 75 29.24 -3.71 27.97
CA GLU A 75 28.21 -4.78 28.04
C GLU A 75 27.41 -5.07 26.76
N PHE A 76 27.48 -4.26 25.70
CA PHE A 76 26.69 -4.56 24.49
C PHE A 76 27.29 -5.71 23.66
N ALA A 77 28.62 -5.87 23.67
CA ALA A 77 29.27 -7.03 23.08
C ALA A 77 28.88 -8.31 23.82
N ALA A 78 28.83 -8.26 25.16
CA ALA A 78 28.38 -9.36 26.00
C ALA A 78 26.88 -9.65 25.83
N ALA A 79 26.02 -8.64 25.66
CA ALA A 79 24.60 -8.83 25.36
C ALA A 79 24.38 -9.47 23.98
N ARG A 80 25.19 -9.10 22.99
CA ARG A 80 25.19 -9.73 21.65
C ARG A 80 25.72 -11.17 21.70
N GLU A 81 26.74 -11.44 22.51
CA GLU A 81 27.29 -12.77 22.75
C GLU A 81 26.30 -13.66 23.53
N LEU A 82 25.62 -13.12 24.54
CA LEU A 82 24.52 -13.78 25.27
C LEU A 82 23.32 -14.04 24.36
N ALA A 83 22.92 -13.09 23.51
CA ALA A 83 21.86 -13.28 22.54
C ALA A 83 22.24 -14.36 21.52
N SER A 84 23.49 -14.39 21.04
CA SER A 84 24.02 -15.46 20.19
C SER A 84 23.98 -16.82 20.91
N THR A 85 24.42 -16.87 22.16
CA THR A 85 24.41 -18.09 23.00
C THR A 85 22.97 -18.58 23.26
N TRP A 86 22.03 -17.68 23.46
CA TRP A 86 20.62 -18.01 23.68
C TRP A 86 19.91 -18.40 22.38
N ALA A 87 20.29 -17.82 21.25
CA ALA A 87 19.86 -18.26 19.92
C ALA A 87 20.34 -19.68 19.63
N GLU A 88 21.56 -20.05 20.02
CA GLU A 88 22.07 -21.43 19.95
C GLU A 88 21.29 -22.41 20.84
N THR A 89 20.73 -21.94 21.96
CA THR A 89 19.83 -22.76 22.80
C THR A 89 18.38 -22.82 22.31
N GLY A 90 18.00 -22.02 21.29
CA GLY A 90 16.67 -22.01 20.69
C GLY A 90 15.56 -21.37 21.53
N VAL A 91 15.88 -20.44 22.45
CA VAL A 91 14.92 -19.93 23.46
C VAL A 91 14.52 -18.45 23.30
N ILE A 92 15.14 -17.69 22.39
CA ILE A 92 14.77 -16.27 22.21
C ILE A 92 13.48 -16.15 21.39
N ASP A 93 12.51 -15.40 21.93
CA ASP A 93 11.32 -14.98 21.18
C ASP A 93 11.76 -14.11 19.99
N PRO A 94 11.39 -14.42 18.73
CA PRO A 94 11.76 -13.62 17.56
C PRO A 94 11.48 -12.11 17.70
N ARG A 95 10.49 -11.73 18.52
CA ARG A 95 10.20 -10.32 18.83
C ARG A 95 11.30 -9.65 19.66
N GLU A 96 11.90 -10.37 20.59
CA GLU A 96 13.00 -9.87 21.42
C GLU A 96 14.28 -9.72 20.58
N GLU A 97 14.57 -10.70 19.70
CA GLU A 97 15.71 -10.60 18.77
C GLU A 97 15.58 -9.37 17.86
N ARG A 98 14.39 -9.16 17.29
CA ARG A 98 14.13 -7.97 16.45
C ARG A 98 14.30 -6.67 17.24
N LEU A 99 13.83 -6.61 18.48
CA LEU A 99 14.01 -5.43 19.34
C LEU A 99 15.49 -5.18 19.64
N LEU A 100 16.27 -6.22 19.94
CA LEU A 100 17.71 -6.09 20.18
C LEU A 100 18.46 -5.61 18.93
N ALA A 101 18.13 -6.15 17.75
CA ALA A 101 18.71 -5.71 16.49
C ALA A 101 18.44 -4.22 16.23
N LEU A 102 17.22 -3.78 16.51
CA LEU A 102 16.82 -2.39 16.36
C LEU A 102 17.55 -1.46 17.34
N LEU A 103 17.64 -1.85 18.61
CA LEU A 103 18.38 -1.10 19.62
C LEU A 103 19.87 -1.01 19.31
N ALA A 104 20.45 -2.03 18.67
CA ALA A 104 21.85 -2.02 18.27
C ALA A 104 22.15 -0.90 17.25
N GLY A 105 21.19 -0.58 16.36
CA GLY A 105 21.32 0.49 15.37
C GLY A 105 21.18 1.91 15.95
N ILE A 106 20.55 2.05 17.12
CA ILE A 106 20.34 3.35 17.77
C ILE A 106 21.62 3.77 18.53
N PRO A 107 22.06 5.04 18.46
CA PRO A 107 23.17 5.57 19.26
C PRO A 107 22.98 5.30 20.76
N GLU A 108 24.05 4.87 21.43
CA GLU A 108 23.98 4.40 22.83
C GLU A 108 23.39 5.44 23.79
N ASP A 109 23.71 6.72 23.59
CA ASP A 109 23.21 7.85 24.38
C ASP A 109 21.72 8.14 24.16
N LEU A 110 21.13 7.64 23.07
CA LEU A 110 19.71 7.81 22.74
C LEU A 110 18.85 6.59 23.06
N ARG A 111 19.43 5.40 23.27
CA ARG A 111 18.67 4.14 23.47
C ARG A 111 17.72 4.21 24.65
N GLN A 112 18.18 4.72 25.79
CA GLN A 112 17.34 4.83 26.98
C GLN A 112 16.14 5.77 26.72
N THR A 113 16.42 6.97 26.19
CA THR A 113 15.39 7.96 25.86
C THR A 113 14.39 7.41 24.84
N MET A 114 14.86 6.71 23.81
CA MET A 114 14.01 6.04 22.82
C MET A 114 13.06 5.05 23.48
N MET A 115 13.59 4.16 24.32
CA MET A 115 12.78 3.16 25.04
C MET A 115 11.77 3.80 25.98
N GLU A 116 12.15 4.84 26.72
CA GLU A 116 11.25 5.57 27.61
C GLU A 116 10.12 6.24 26.83
N VAL A 117 10.45 6.93 25.72
CA VAL A 117 9.48 7.58 24.84
C VAL A 117 8.53 6.55 24.22
N SER A 118 9.06 5.46 23.67
CA SER A 118 8.25 4.36 23.12
C SER A 118 7.31 3.82 24.20
N ILE A 119 7.80 3.40 25.37
CA ILE A 119 6.96 2.81 26.42
C ILE A 119 5.86 3.78 26.91
N LYS A 120 6.18 5.07 27.02
CA LYS A 120 5.26 6.08 27.55
C LYS A 120 4.22 6.55 26.55
N CYS A 121 4.57 6.62 25.26
CA CYS A 121 3.75 7.25 24.24
C CYS A 121 3.03 6.24 23.33
N MET A 122 3.56 5.01 23.17
CA MET A 122 2.95 4.02 22.28
C MET A 122 1.55 3.61 22.75
N PRO A 123 0.62 3.35 21.81
CA PRO A 123 -0.65 2.72 22.13
C PRO A 123 -0.44 1.40 22.87
N SER A 124 -1.31 1.12 23.84
CA SER A 124 -1.21 -0.09 24.66
C SER A 124 -1.23 -1.39 23.85
N LYS A 125 -1.87 -1.38 22.67
CA LYS A 125 -1.98 -2.52 21.76
C LYS A 125 -0.77 -2.71 20.83
N MET A 126 0.06 -1.69 20.64
CA MET A 126 1.18 -1.75 19.70
C MET A 126 2.27 -2.70 20.18
N ASP A 127 2.81 -3.52 19.27
CA ASP A 127 3.99 -4.33 19.54
C ASP A 127 5.19 -3.44 19.84
N LEU A 128 5.96 -3.80 20.87
CA LEU A 128 7.06 -2.96 21.35
C LEU A 128 8.12 -2.74 20.27
N ALA A 129 8.48 -3.76 19.49
CA ALA A 129 9.53 -3.60 18.48
C ALA A 129 9.09 -2.65 17.36
N ASP A 130 7.82 -2.74 16.93
CA ASP A 130 7.29 -1.83 15.90
C ASP A 130 7.19 -0.40 16.39
N GLY A 131 6.80 -0.22 17.65
CA GLY A 131 6.73 1.12 18.19
C GLY A 131 8.11 1.73 18.45
N VAL A 132 9.14 0.95 18.80
CA VAL A 132 10.52 1.46 18.82
C VAL A 132 11.02 1.75 17.39
N ALA A 133 10.72 0.90 16.41
CA ALA A 133 11.04 1.15 15.00
C ALA A 133 10.41 2.44 14.48
N LEU A 134 9.13 2.64 14.77
CA LEU A 134 8.37 3.81 14.35
C LEU A 134 8.89 5.08 15.04
N VAL A 135 9.12 5.06 16.36
CA VAL A 135 9.72 6.21 17.06
C VAL A 135 11.13 6.49 16.52
N SER A 136 11.95 5.47 16.28
CA SER A 136 13.28 5.65 15.68
C SER A 136 13.21 6.31 14.31
N ALA A 137 12.31 5.81 13.45
CA ALA A 137 12.12 6.37 12.12
C ALA A 137 11.64 7.82 12.17
N LEU A 138 10.65 8.13 13.01
CA LEU A 138 10.14 9.49 13.20
C LEU A 138 11.22 10.44 13.75
N ALA A 139 12.09 9.96 14.64
CA ALA A 139 13.18 10.75 15.21
C ALA A 139 14.27 11.03 14.17
N ALA A 140 14.65 10.01 13.40
CA ALA A 140 15.67 10.11 12.37
C ALA A 140 15.30 11.13 11.27
N ILE A 141 14.01 11.25 10.93
CA ILE A 141 13.53 12.24 9.96
C ILE A 141 13.12 13.58 10.59
N GLY A 142 13.38 13.78 11.88
CA GLY A 142 13.14 15.04 12.57
C GLY A 142 11.67 15.37 12.87
N ILE A 143 10.73 14.44 12.69
CA ILE A 143 9.32 14.65 13.07
C ILE A 143 9.18 14.73 14.59
N ILE A 144 9.97 13.93 15.32
CA ILE A 144 10.01 13.97 16.78
C ILE A 144 11.41 14.35 17.27
N ASN A 145 11.48 15.20 18.28
CA ASN A 145 12.71 15.45 19.01
C ASN A 145 12.70 14.64 20.32
N LEU A 146 13.55 13.62 20.39
CA LEU A 146 13.70 12.78 21.58
C LEU A 146 14.14 13.57 22.82
N ARG A 147 14.82 14.70 22.65
CA ARG A 147 15.34 15.52 23.75
C ARG A 147 14.28 16.46 24.36
N ASP A 148 13.24 16.80 23.61
CA ASP A 148 12.27 17.82 24.03
C ASP A 148 11.16 17.27 24.95
N ASN A 149 11.30 16.05 25.47
CA ASN A 149 10.34 15.41 26.40
C ASN A 149 8.88 15.44 25.91
N LEU A 150 8.67 15.56 24.60
CA LEU A 150 7.35 15.73 24.02
C LEU A 150 6.56 14.44 24.16
N ARG A 151 5.31 14.59 24.64
CA ARG A 151 4.30 13.53 24.51
C ARG A 151 4.01 13.36 23.02
N ILE A 152 4.57 12.33 22.42
CA ILE A 152 4.15 11.91 21.08
C ILE A 152 2.72 11.41 21.23
N ASP A 153 1.79 12.16 20.67
CA ASP A 153 0.39 11.80 20.73
C ASP A 153 0.05 10.88 19.55
N PHE A 154 0.18 9.57 19.78
CA PHE A 154 -0.15 8.53 18.81
C PHE A 154 -1.66 8.41 18.53
N GLU A 155 -2.50 9.03 19.34
CA GLU A 155 -3.97 8.93 19.27
C GLU A 155 -4.62 10.18 18.67
N LYS A 156 -3.98 11.34 18.80
CA LYS A 156 -4.50 12.61 18.28
C LYS A 156 -4.15 12.79 16.83
N HIS A 157 -4.96 12.17 15.97
CA HIS A 157 -5.08 12.64 14.60
C HIS A 157 -5.61 14.08 14.62
N SER A 158 -4.78 15.02 14.19
CA SER A 158 -5.19 16.38 13.90
C SER A 158 -6.45 16.34 13.03
N LYS A 159 -7.59 16.85 13.53
CA LYS A 159 -8.84 16.92 12.76
C LYS A 159 -8.77 17.95 11.62
N HIS A 160 -7.72 18.77 11.58
CA HIS A 160 -7.68 19.97 10.75
C HIS A 160 -6.51 20.03 9.75
N THR A 161 -5.52 19.14 9.87
CA THR A 161 -4.43 19.00 8.90
C THR A 161 -4.16 17.53 8.66
N ALA A 162 -3.89 17.14 7.41
CA ALA A 162 -3.42 15.80 7.11
C ALA A 162 -2.20 15.53 8.01
N PRO A 163 -2.23 14.46 8.83
CA PRO A 163 -1.18 14.29 9.82
C PRO A 163 0.15 14.01 9.11
N VAL A 164 1.24 14.55 9.65
CA VAL A 164 2.63 14.37 9.18
C VAL A 164 3.03 12.88 9.23
N TRP A 165 2.24 12.05 9.89
CA TRP A 165 2.35 10.60 9.83
C TRP A 165 1.02 9.97 10.25
N PHE A 166 0.76 8.76 9.77
CA PHE A 166 -0.42 7.96 10.10
C PHE A 166 -0.04 6.50 10.09
N TYR A 167 -0.65 5.69 10.94
CA TYR A 167 -0.42 4.25 10.94
C TYR A 167 -1.72 3.49 11.21
N GLN A 168 -1.75 2.25 10.77
CA GLN A 168 -2.78 1.27 11.11
C GLN A 168 -2.09 -0.01 11.57
N MET A 169 -2.66 -0.64 12.60
CA MET A 169 -2.17 -1.92 13.12
C MET A 169 -3.11 -3.08 12.74
N ASP A 170 -2.57 -4.30 12.75
CA ASP A 170 -3.35 -5.54 12.75
C ASP A 170 -3.88 -5.88 14.17
N ASP A 171 -4.50 -7.06 14.31
CA ASP A 171 -5.08 -7.53 15.57
C ASP A 171 -4.02 -7.89 16.61
N GLU A 172 -2.80 -8.19 16.17
CA GLU A 172 -1.62 -8.49 16.97
C GLU A 172 -0.85 -7.24 17.41
N GLY A 173 -1.26 -6.06 16.94
CA GLY A 173 -0.63 -4.79 17.26
C GLY A 173 0.59 -4.44 16.41
N ARG A 174 0.80 -5.14 15.29
CA ARG A 174 1.89 -4.90 14.34
C ARG A 174 1.48 -3.82 13.35
N VAL A 175 2.41 -2.97 12.93
CA VAL A 175 2.13 -1.88 11.98
C VAL A 175 1.98 -2.45 10.57
N LYS A 176 0.77 -2.33 10.02
CA LYS A 176 0.37 -2.86 8.71
C LYS A 176 0.28 -1.78 7.63
N ARG A 177 -0.04 -0.55 8.01
CA ARG A 177 -0.01 0.61 7.11
C ARG A 177 0.74 1.74 7.77
N LEU A 178 1.59 2.42 7.02
CA LEU A 178 2.34 3.57 7.48
C LEU A 178 2.32 4.64 6.40
N ARG A 179 1.91 5.85 6.78
CA ARG A 179 2.20 7.08 6.08
C ARG A 179 3.19 7.87 6.92
N ILE A 180 4.29 8.29 6.35
CA ILE A 180 5.35 9.00 7.07
C ILE A 180 5.85 10.18 6.23
N GLY A 181 6.11 11.29 6.90
CA GLY A 181 6.54 12.53 6.28
C GLY A 181 5.41 13.54 6.10
N GLY A 182 5.78 14.79 5.86
CA GLY A 182 4.81 15.82 5.55
C GLY A 182 5.46 17.19 5.47
N SER A 183 4.81 18.05 4.70
CA SER A 183 5.03 19.49 4.80
C SER A 183 4.53 19.92 6.17
N MET A 184 5.45 20.17 7.10
CA MET A 184 5.11 21.11 8.16
C MET A 184 4.92 22.44 7.46
N ILE A 185 3.67 22.78 7.12
CA ILE A 185 3.28 24.17 6.97
C ILE A 185 3.45 24.75 8.37
N TYR A 186 4.68 25.11 8.73
CA TYR A 186 4.91 25.90 9.90
C TYR A 186 4.07 27.16 9.73
N PHE A 187 3.33 27.53 10.78
CA PHE A 187 2.49 28.73 10.79
C PHE A 187 3.27 30.03 10.51
N ASP A 188 4.59 29.96 10.39
CA ASP A 188 5.48 31.08 10.06
C ASP A 188 5.69 31.31 8.56
N GLY A 189 5.12 30.45 7.69
CA GLY A 189 5.18 30.62 6.24
C GLY A 189 6.53 30.29 5.60
N ARG A 190 7.47 29.69 6.34
CA ARG A 190 8.67 29.09 5.72
C ARG A 190 8.33 27.69 5.24
N ASN A 191 8.12 27.58 3.94
CA ASN A 191 8.06 26.31 3.23
C ASN A 191 9.47 25.74 3.07
N ASP A 192 10.18 25.49 4.17
CA ASP A 192 11.32 24.57 4.10
C ASP A 192 10.70 23.17 3.99
N GLU A 193 10.48 22.76 2.74
CA GLU A 193 10.18 21.37 2.40
C GLU A 193 11.42 20.54 2.70
N ASP A 194 11.64 20.26 3.99
CA ASP A 194 12.74 19.42 4.45
C ASP A 194 12.54 18.01 3.90
N ASN A 195 13.08 17.78 2.71
CA ASN A 195 13.16 16.48 2.09
C ASN A 195 13.99 15.56 2.99
N PHE A 196 13.49 14.38 3.34
CA PHE A 196 14.23 13.43 4.18
C PHE A 196 14.58 12.15 3.43
N ASP A 197 15.63 11.47 3.88
CA ASP A 197 15.91 10.09 3.47
C ASP A 197 15.20 9.13 4.44
N LEU A 198 14.44 8.17 3.92
CA LEU A 198 13.70 7.24 4.76
C LEU A 198 14.71 6.33 5.50
N PRO A 199 14.65 6.26 6.84
CA PRO A 199 15.65 5.53 7.64
C PRO A 199 15.47 4.00 7.49
N SER A 200 16.59 3.28 7.60
CA SER A 200 16.65 1.81 7.48
C SER A 200 15.75 1.07 8.48
N GLU A 201 15.44 1.69 9.61
CA GLU A 201 14.64 1.13 10.70
C GLU A 201 13.22 0.79 10.27
N ILE A 202 12.72 1.40 9.19
CA ILE A 202 11.44 1.04 8.58
C ILE A 202 11.40 -0.43 8.14
N ALA A 203 12.55 -1.01 7.79
CA ALA A 203 12.66 -2.43 7.42
C ALA A 203 12.32 -3.39 8.57
N HIS A 204 12.29 -2.92 9.82
CA HIS A 204 11.87 -3.74 10.97
C HIS A 204 10.34 -3.86 11.12
N LEU A 205 9.56 -3.07 10.36
CA LEU A 205 8.10 -3.19 10.32
C LEU A 205 7.69 -4.34 9.39
N ASP A 206 8.04 -5.57 9.76
CA ASP A 206 7.91 -6.75 8.89
C ASP A 206 6.47 -7.10 8.44
N GLN A 207 5.43 -6.59 9.11
CA GLN A 207 4.02 -6.74 8.71
C GLN A 207 3.51 -5.57 7.83
N LEU A 208 4.39 -4.66 7.42
CA LEU A 208 3.98 -3.48 6.66
C LEU A 208 3.53 -3.85 5.25
N GLU A 209 2.23 -3.66 4.98
CA GLU A 209 1.59 -3.92 3.69
C GLU A 209 1.51 -2.67 2.81
N GLU A 210 1.39 -1.50 3.42
CA GLU A 210 1.25 -0.22 2.72
C GLU A 210 2.19 0.81 3.32
N LEU A 211 3.09 1.33 2.50
CA LEU A 211 3.98 2.43 2.84
C LEU A 211 3.67 3.64 1.96
N SER A 212 3.38 4.76 2.59
CA SER A 212 3.19 6.05 1.96
C SER A 212 4.22 7.03 2.50
N VAL A 213 5.04 7.60 1.63
CA VAL A 213 6.09 8.56 2.00
C VAL A 213 5.77 9.92 1.40
N VAL A 214 5.92 10.98 2.20
CA VAL A 214 5.67 12.36 1.77
C VAL A 214 6.97 13.15 1.83
N ASN A 215 7.35 13.91 0.80
CA ASN A 215 8.62 14.66 0.76
C ASN A 215 9.85 13.76 1.01
N CYS A 216 9.77 12.49 0.60
CA CYS A 216 10.85 11.54 0.77
C CYS A 216 11.80 11.60 -0.43
N ARG A 217 13.10 11.65 -0.12
CA ARG A 217 14.19 11.83 -1.05
C ARG A 217 14.76 10.49 -1.53
N SER A 218 14.97 9.53 -0.63
CA SER A 218 15.33 8.14 -0.94
C SER A 218 14.64 7.12 -0.05
N LEU A 219 14.55 5.88 -0.55
CA LEU A 219 14.24 4.70 0.25
C LEU A 219 15.55 3.97 0.60
N PRO A 220 15.65 3.37 1.79
CA PRO A 220 16.81 2.57 2.17
C PRO A 220 16.82 1.25 1.40
N ILE A 221 18.00 0.66 1.18
CA ILE A 221 18.11 -0.63 0.47
C ILE A 221 17.37 -1.76 1.20
N ASP A 222 17.34 -1.70 2.53
CA ASP A 222 16.69 -2.68 3.40
C ASP A 222 15.17 -2.75 3.23
N ILE A 223 14.55 -1.80 2.52
CA ILE A 223 13.13 -1.85 2.21
C ILE A 223 12.74 -3.11 1.41
N GLN A 224 13.68 -3.74 0.71
CA GLN A 224 13.46 -5.03 0.06
C GLN A 224 13.16 -6.18 1.03
N HIS A 225 13.51 -6.04 2.31
CA HIS A 225 13.23 -7.04 3.34
C HIS A 225 11.77 -7.02 3.80
N LEU A 226 11.00 -5.98 3.43
CA LEU A 226 9.56 -5.89 3.68
C LEU A 226 8.78 -6.80 2.73
N THR A 227 8.83 -8.10 3.00
CA THR A 227 8.20 -9.15 2.16
C THR A 227 6.67 -9.04 2.08
N ASN A 228 6.05 -8.38 3.07
CA ASN A 228 4.61 -8.10 3.08
C ASN A 228 4.23 -6.79 2.37
N LEU A 229 5.19 -5.98 1.92
CA LEU A 229 4.90 -4.68 1.29
C LEU A 229 4.24 -4.86 -0.08
N GLU A 230 2.96 -4.53 -0.16
CA GLU A 230 2.14 -4.64 -1.37
C GLU A 230 1.93 -3.30 -2.07
N ILE A 231 1.87 -2.20 -1.31
CA ILE A 231 1.53 -0.87 -1.83
C ILE A 231 2.59 0.14 -1.40
N LEU A 232 3.14 0.85 -2.38
CA LEU A 232 4.11 1.92 -2.16
C LEU A 232 3.61 3.22 -2.80
N VAL A 233 3.45 4.27 -2.01
CA VAL A 233 2.94 5.57 -2.47
C VAL A 233 3.96 6.66 -2.17
N PHE A 234 4.36 7.39 -3.21
CA PHE A 234 5.17 8.59 -3.12
C PHE A 234 4.28 9.81 -3.26
N LEU A 235 4.37 10.75 -2.32
CA LEU A 235 3.64 12.00 -2.33
C LEU A 235 4.63 13.15 -2.24
N ARG A 236 4.60 14.09 -3.19
CA ARG A 236 5.47 15.28 -3.14
C ARG A 236 6.96 14.96 -2.98
N CYS A 237 7.37 13.79 -3.48
CA CYS A 237 8.78 13.41 -3.51
C CYS A 237 9.48 14.14 -4.68
N ASP A 238 10.62 14.74 -4.41
CA ASP A 238 11.51 15.26 -5.45
C ASP A 238 12.61 14.24 -5.75
N PHE A 239 12.46 13.54 -6.87
CA PHE A 239 13.43 12.56 -7.34
C PHE A 239 14.60 13.21 -8.11
N ASN A 240 14.71 14.54 -8.17
CA ASN A 240 15.83 15.23 -8.84
C ASN A 240 16.88 15.71 -7.83
N GLN A 241 16.48 15.97 -6.58
CA GLN A 241 17.35 16.51 -5.54
C GLN A 241 18.38 15.54 -4.96
N GLN A 242 18.43 14.27 -5.40
CA GLN A 242 19.52 13.43 -4.93
C GLN A 242 20.83 13.73 -5.66
N PRO A 243 21.93 13.95 -4.91
CA PRO A 243 23.27 14.06 -5.50
C PRO A 243 23.65 12.81 -6.30
N PHE A 244 22.99 11.67 -6.05
CA PHE A 244 23.19 10.42 -6.77
C PHE A 244 22.66 10.41 -8.22
N TRP A 245 21.67 11.24 -8.57
CA TRP A 245 21.09 11.23 -9.93
C TRP A 245 21.98 11.90 -10.97
N GLN A 246 22.80 12.87 -10.56
CA GLN A 246 23.53 13.74 -11.48
C GLN A 246 24.83 13.11 -12.03
N HIS A 247 25.29 11.99 -11.46
CA HIS A 247 26.61 11.43 -11.76
C HIS A 247 26.62 10.12 -12.59
N GLY A 248 25.48 9.68 -13.13
CA GLY A 248 25.45 8.59 -14.11
C GLY A 248 25.94 7.22 -13.62
N ARG A 249 26.23 7.06 -12.33
CA ARG A 249 26.48 5.77 -11.67
C ARG A 249 25.19 5.29 -11.02
N VAL A 250 24.23 4.90 -11.85
CA VAL A 250 22.85 4.55 -11.45
C VAL A 250 22.79 3.15 -10.80
N ASP A 251 23.91 2.44 -10.78
CA ASP A 251 23.91 0.98 -10.71
C ASP A 251 24.13 0.43 -9.29
N GLU A 252 24.76 1.20 -8.38
CA GLU A 252 25.31 0.60 -7.14
C GLU A 252 24.72 1.10 -5.81
N TYR A 253 24.15 2.31 -5.69
CA TYR A 253 23.87 2.90 -4.36
C TYR A 253 22.53 3.64 -4.19
N GLY A 254 21.46 3.24 -4.87
CA GLY A 254 20.14 3.89 -4.69
C GLY A 254 18.94 2.99 -4.96
N LEU A 255 17.75 3.60 -4.98
CA LEU A 255 16.44 2.97 -5.23
C LEU A 255 16.46 1.95 -6.40
N PHE A 256 17.32 2.15 -7.41
CA PHE A 256 17.47 1.32 -8.61
C PHE A 256 18.00 -0.10 -8.36
N GLY A 257 18.77 -0.28 -7.28
CA GLY A 257 19.25 -1.60 -6.87
C GLY A 257 18.14 -2.44 -6.24
N VAL A 258 17.10 -1.80 -5.69
CA VAL A 258 16.05 -2.45 -4.91
C VAL A 258 15.04 -3.13 -5.83
N GLU A 259 14.88 -4.44 -5.64
CA GLU A 259 13.83 -5.24 -6.28
C GLU A 259 12.68 -5.50 -5.32
N LEU A 260 11.57 -4.78 -5.49
CA LEU A 260 10.37 -4.96 -4.68
C LEU A 260 9.45 -6.00 -5.32
N GLN A 261 9.77 -7.28 -5.08
CA GLN A 261 9.10 -8.41 -5.73
C GLN A 261 7.63 -8.57 -5.34
N HIS A 262 7.22 -8.05 -4.18
CA HIS A 262 5.88 -8.21 -3.62
C HIS A 262 4.94 -7.03 -3.89
N VAL A 263 5.49 -5.89 -4.32
CA VAL A 263 4.69 -4.69 -4.58
C VAL A 263 3.76 -4.91 -5.77
N THR A 264 2.46 -4.75 -5.52
CA THR A 264 1.39 -4.84 -6.50
C THR A 264 0.74 -3.50 -6.81
N GLY A 265 0.96 -2.46 -5.99
CA GLY A 265 0.49 -1.11 -6.24
C GLY A 265 1.56 -0.05 -6.07
N ILE A 266 1.63 0.87 -7.02
CA ILE A 266 2.47 2.07 -6.92
C ILE A 266 1.62 3.33 -7.12
N GLY A 267 1.84 4.32 -6.26
CA GLY A 267 1.27 5.67 -6.39
C GLY A 267 2.37 6.73 -6.46
N ILE A 268 2.24 7.69 -7.36
CA ILE A 268 3.15 8.82 -7.54
C ILE A 268 2.27 10.06 -7.63
N ILE A 269 2.21 10.88 -6.58
CA ILE A 269 1.22 11.94 -6.47
C ILE A 269 1.93 13.24 -6.14
N GLU A 270 1.77 14.27 -6.97
CA GLU A 270 2.39 15.59 -6.76
C GLU A 270 3.93 15.52 -6.68
N CYS A 271 4.55 14.47 -7.24
CA CYS A 271 6.00 14.31 -7.26
C CYS A 271 6.64 15.11 -8.41
N GLU A 272 7.76 15.77 -8.14
CA GLU A 272 8.56 16.41 -9.17
C GLU A 272 9.50 15.38 -9.81
N CYS A 273 9.21 15.01 -11.04
CA CYS A 273 9.92 13.96 -11.78
C CYS A 273 10.54 14.53 -13.07
N PHE A 274 11.07 15.76 -13.05
CA PHE A 274 11.51 16.49 -14.24
C PHE A 274 12.61 15.79 -15.05
N SER A 275 13.29 14.79 -14.49
CA SER A 275 14.20 13.88 -15.19
C SER A 275 13.84 12.38 -15.04
N SER A 276 12.55 12.06 -14.86
CA SER A 276 11.90 10.76 -14.54
C SER A 276 12.33 9.48 -15.26
N ARG A 277 13.22 9.54 -16.25
CA ARG A 277 13.67 8.35 -17.00
C ARG A 277 14.20 7.26 -16.09
N PRO A 278 15.04 7.54 -15.07
CA PRO A 278 15.47 6.52 -14.14
C PRO A 278 14.27 5.93 -13.39
N PHE A 279 13.46 6.74 -12.72
CA PHE A 279 12.33 6.26 -11.92
C PHE A 279 11.38 5.36 -12.71
N PHE A 280 10.91 5.80 -13.89
CA PHE A 280 10.04 4.96 -14.72
C PHE A 280 10.77 3.72 -15.27
N THR A 281 12.09 3.81 -15.49
CA THR A 281 12.91 2.64 -15.81
C THR A 281 12.89 1.63 -14.66
N TRP A 282 13.17 2.05 -13.43
CA TRP A 282 13.06 1.19 -12.25
C TRP A 282 11.67 0.60 -12.08
N MET A 283 10.63 1.42 -12.12
CA MET A 283 9.25 0.93 -11.99
C MET A 283 8.97 -0.18 -13.01
N THR A 284 9.36 0.01 -14.27
CA THR A 284 9.13 -0.98 -15.34
C THR A 284 10.03 -2.21 -15.28
N THR A 285 11.22 -2.13 -14.68
CA THR A 285 12.19 -3.25 -14.64
C THR A 285 12.29 -3.96 -13.28
N LYS A 286 11.88 -3.32 -12.19
CA LYS A 286 12.12 -3.79 -10.81
C LYS A 286 10.83 -4.12 -10.04
N LEU A 287 9.66 -3.87 -10.62
CA LEU A 287 8.34 -4.19 -10.02
C LEU A 287 7.56 -5.23 -10.86
N PRO A 288 7.97 -6.51 -10.89
CA PRO A 288 7.40 -7.52 -11.80
C PRO A 288 5.97 -7.97 -11.46
N ARG A 289 5.39 -7.55 -10.34
CA ARG A 289 4.05 -7.95 -9.87
C ARG A 289 3.03 -6.82 -9.85
N LEU A 290 3.38 -5.66 -10.41
CA LEU A 290 2.54 -4.47 -10.39
C LEU A 290 1.20 -4.71 -11.10
N LYS A 291 0.11 -4.45 -10.39
CA LYS A 291 -1.28 -4.52 -10.84
C LYS A 291 -1.93 -3.14 -10.90
N ASN A 292 -1.49 -2.23 -10.04
CA ASN A 292 -2.03 -0.89 -9.89
C ASN A 292 -0.91 0.15 -10.10
N VAL A 293 -1.11 1.05 -11.04
CA VAL A 293 -0.27 2.24 -11.23
C VAL A 293 -1.14 3.47 -11.11
N GLN A 294 -0.77 4.36 -10.20
CA GLN A 294 -1.40 5.67 -10.05
C GLN A 294 -0.35 6.78 -10.20
N CYS A 295 -0.62 7.69 -11.13
CA CYS A 295 0.18 8.87 -11.40
C CYS A 295 -0.73 10.11 -11.28
N GLY A 296 -0.40 11.00 -10.35
CA GLY A 296 -1.14 12.20 -10.03
C GLY A 296 -0.30 13.45 -10.23
N CYS A 297 -0.89 14.49 -10.82
CA CYS A 297 -0.27 15.82 -10.97
C CYS A 297 1.01 15.87 -11.82
N LEU A 298 1.16 14.95 -12.78
CA LEU A 298 2.28 15.00 -13.73
C LEU A 298 2.19 16.23 -14.65
N GLN A 299 3.34 16.73 -15.07
CA GLN A 299 3.46 17.70 -16.16
C GLN A 299 3.42 17.00 -17.52
N ASN A 300 3.15 17.76 -18.59
CA ASN A 300 3.04 17.21 -19.95
C ASN A 300 4.29 16.40 -20.37
N SER A 301 5.49 16.90 -20.10
CA SER A 301 6.75 16.23 -20.43
C SER A 301 6.95 14.93 -19.65
N GLU A 302 6.47 14.87 -18.41
CA GLU A 302 6.54 13.70 -17.55
C GLU A 302 5.55 12.62 -18.01
N ILE A 303 4.37 13.02 -18.48
CA ILE A 303 3.43 12.09 -19.14
C ILE A 303 4.06 11.49 -20.39
N ASP A 304 4.68 12.32 -21.25
CA ASP A 304 5.32 11.80 -22.47
C ASP A 304 6.45 10.81 -22.14
N SER A 305 7.24 11.09 -21.10
CA SER A 305 8.26 10.18 -20.56
C SER A 305 7.64 8.87 -20.05
N PHE A 306 6.57 8.97 -19.25
CA PHE A 306 5.84 7.84 -18.69
C PHE A 306 5.23 6.94 -19.79
N LEU A 307 4.46 7.52 -20.70
CA LEU A 307 3.86 6.80 -21.83
C LEU A 307 4.94 6.21 -22.73
N GLY A 308 6.00 6.98 -23.04
CA GLY A 308 7.14 6.50 -23.81
C GLY A 308 7.80 5.27 -23.18
N ARG A 309 7.88 5.21 -21.85
CA ARG A 309 8.40 4.04 -21.15
C ARG A 309 7.46 2.84 -21.19
N LEU A 310 6.15 3.06 -21.02
CA LEU A 310 5.16 1.99 -21.11
C LEU A 310 5.06 1.37 -22.51
N ARG A 311 5.40 2.13 -23.57
CA ARG A 311 5.49 1.61 -24.95
C ARG A 311 6.63 0.62 -25.17
N THR A 312 7.65 0.61 -24.31
CA THR A 312 8.80 -0.28 -24.47
C THR A 312 8.43 -1.74 -24.17
N THR A 313 9.13 -2.68 -24.80
CA THR A 313 8.93 -4.14 -24.60
C THR A 313 9.40 -4.65 -23.23
N ASN A 314 10.19 -3.87 -22.50
CA ASN A 314 10.86 -4.30 -21.28
C ASN A 314 10.04 -4.10 -19.99
N VAL A 315 8.73 -3.92 -20.10
CA VAL A 315 7.84 -3.70 -18.95
C VAL A 315 7.49 -5.04 -18.29
N ARG A 316 8.08 -5.33 -17.12
CA ARG A 316 7.93 -6.65 -16.45
C ARG A 316 6.53 -6.98 -15.95
N PHE A 317 5.69 -5.97 -15.71
CA PHE A 317 4.33 -6.13 -15.21
C PHE A 317 3.24 -6.03 -16.29
N ARG A 318 3.64 -6.07 -17.57
CA ARG A 318 2.77 -5.86 -18.73
C ARG A 318 1.46 -6.67 -18.69
N GLU A 319 1.55 -7.96 -18.40
CA GLU A 319 0.40 -8.88 -18.38
C GLU A 319 -0.40 -8.81 -17.07
N LYS A 320 0.11 -8.11 -16.05
CA LYS A 320 -0.47 -8.07 -14.70
C LYS A 320 -1.16 -6.74 -14.38
N LEU A 321 -0.82 -5.68 -15.11
CA LEU A 321 -1.44 -4.37 -14.91
C LEU A 321 -2.94 -4.47 -15.16
N ARG A 322 -3.73 -4.07 -14.16
CA ARG A 322 -5.19 -4.07 -14.20
C ARG A 322 -5.75 -2.65 -14.11
N TYR A 323 -5.11 -1.82 -13.29
CA TYR A 323 -5.56 -0.47 -12.97
C TYR A 323 -4.49 0.54 -13.35
N LEU A 324 -4.83 1.44 -14.26
CA LEU A 324 -3.98 2.57 -14.64
C LEU A 324 -4.73 3.87 -14.36
N THR A 325 -4.21 4.65 -13.42
CA THR A 325 -4.72 5.97 -13.06
C THR A 325 -3.69 7.02 -13.45
N ILE A 326 -4.12 8.00 -14.26
CA ILE A 326 -3.38 9.21 -14.58
C ILE A 326 -4.32 10.36 -14.25
N ASP A 327 -4.33 10.82 -12.99
CA ASP A 327 -5.28 11.82 -12.52
C ASP A 327 -4.61 13.19 -12.35
N SER A 328 -5.38 14.25 -12.55
CA SER A 328 -4.94 15.64 -12.34
C SER A 328 -3.63 16.02 -13.08
N SER A 329 -3.28 15.33 -14.17
CA SER A 329 -1.93 15.29 -14.75
C SER A 329 -1.79 16.11 -16.05
N LYS A 330 -2.69 17.04 -16.37
CA LYS A 330 -2.64 17.82 -17.63
C LYS A 330 -2.63 16.99 -18.94
N LEU A 331 -2.98 15.70 -18.89
CA LEU A 331 -3.03 14.82 -20.07
C LEU A 331 -3.97 15.40 -21.14
N ASN A 332 -3.50 15.51 -22.38
CA ASN A 332 -4.24 16.10 -23.51
C ASN A 332 -4.68 15.07 -24.57
N ASP A 333 -5.39 15.52 -25.60
CA ASP A 333 -5.97 14.67 -26.66
C ASP A 333 -4.94 13.80 -27.41
N ARG A 334 -3.74 14.34 -27.67
CA ARG A 334 -2.66 13.59 -28.34
C ARG A 334 -2.11 12.48 -27.44
N GLN A 335 -1.98 12.76 -26.15
CA GLN A 335 -1.50 11.80 -25.17
C GLN A 335 -2.57 10.74 -24.88
N LEU A 336 -3.86 11.10 -24.91
CA LEU A 336 -4.97 10.15 -24.87
C LEU A 336 -4.90 9.18 -26.06
N GLU A 337 -4.71 9.70 -27.28
CA GLU A 337 -4.53 8.88 -28.48
C GLU A 337 -3.34 7.93 -28.33
N THR A 338 -2.19 8.45 -27.90
CA THR A 338 -0.99 7.63 -27.65
C THR A 338 -1.26 6.54 -26.60
N LEU A 339 -1.96 6.88 -25.52
CA LEU A 339 -2.30 5.94 -24.47
C LEU A 339 -3.22 4.82 -24.98
N LEU A 340 -4.33 5.17 -25.63
CA LEU A 340 -5.33 4.21 -26.08
C LEU A 340 -4.85 3.34 -27.25
N ILE A 341 -4.07 3.91 -28.18
CA ILE A 341 -3.68 3.25 -29.43
C ILE A 341 -2.26 2.65 -29.36
N ASP A 342 -1.30 3.32 -28.72
CA ASP A 342 0.11 2.88 -28.74
C ASP A 342 0.53 2.15 -27.46
N VAL A 343 -0.09 2.45 -26.31
CA VAL A 343 0.29 1.87 -25.02
C VAL A 343 -0.61 0.70 -24.65
N LEU A 344 -1.90 0.95 -24.45
CA LEU A 344 -2.81 -0.03 -23.85
C LEU A 344 -2.92 -1.35 -24.60
N PRO A 345 -2.80 -1.45 -25.95
CA PRO A 345 -2.80 -2.75 -26.63
C PRO A 345 -1.72 -3.73 -26.16
N SER A 346 -0.64 -3.22 -25.54
CA SER A 346 0.37 -4.07 -24.91
C SER A 346 -0.03 -4.58 -23.52
N PHE A 347 -1.08 -4.04 -22.90
CA PHE A 347 -1.51 -4.33 -21.53
C PHE A 347 -2.93 -4.95 -21.51
N SER A 348 -3.04 -6.17 -22.02
CA SER A 348 -4.32 -6.88 -22.22
C SER A 348 -5.16 -7.09 -20.96
N SER A 349 -4.56 -7.00 -19.78
CA SER A 349 -5.23 -7.13 -18.47
C SER A 349 -5.78 -5.81 -17.92
N VAL A 350 -5.50 -4.66 -18.55
CA VAL A 350 -5.99 -3.36 -18.08
C VAL A 350 -7.49 -3.28 -18.31
N ASN A 351 -8.24 -3.34 -17.21
CA ASN A 351 -9.69 -3.28 -17.22
C ASN A 351 -10.23 -1.97 -16.63
N TYR A 352 -9.37 -1.17 -16.00
CA TYR A 352 -9.75 0.09 -15.39
C TYR A 352 -8.75 1.19 -15.75
N LEU A 353 -9.26 2.23 -16.41
CA LEU A 353 -8.51 3.42 -16.81
C LEU A 353 -9.14 4.64 -16.13
N ASN A 354 -8.37 5.37 -15.34
CA ASN A 354 -8.84 6.59 -14.70
C ASN A 354 -8.04 7.80 -15.17
N LEU A 355 -8.73 8.72 -15.85
CA LEU A 355 -8.17 9.95 -16.42
C LEU A 355 -8.80 11.19 -15.76
N TYR A 356 -9.21 11.09 -14.50
CA TYR A 356 -9.85 12.16 -13.74
C TYR A 356 -9.07 13.49 -13.80
N ARG A 357 -9.76 14.61 -14.03
CA ARG A 357 -9.22 15.98 -14.00
C ARG A 357 -8.00 16.25 -14.89
N ASN A 358 -8.02 15.76 -16.12
CA ASN A 358 -6.99 16.10 -17.12
C ASN A 358 -7.45 17.24 -18.05
N LYS A 359 -6.76 17.40 -19.19
CA LYS A 359 -7.02 18.43 -20.21
C LYS A 359 -7.53 17.80 -21.51
N ILE A 360 -8.25 16.69 -21.41
CA ILE A 360 -8.86 16.03 -22.57
C ILE A 360 -10.06 16.84 -23.02
N GLN A 361 -10.01 17.38 -24.23
CA GLN A 361 -11.07 18.15 -24.85
C GLN A 361 -11.88 17.31 -25.85
N SER A 362 -11.23 16.33 -26.48
CA SER A 362 -11.81 15.55 -27.57
C SER A 362 -11.27 14.13 -27.67
N CYS A 363 -12.14 13.20 -28.09
CA CYS A 363 -11.81 11.85 -28.53
C CYS A 363 -11.69 11.72 -30.06
N GLN A 364 -11.87 12.81 -30.83
CA GLN A 364 -11.85 12.76 -32.30
C GLN A 364 -10.51 12.28 -32.85
N SER A 365 -9.39 12.65 -32.23
CA SER A 365 -8.05 12.20 -32.63
C SER A 365 -7.95 10.66 -32.60
N VAL A 366 -8.42 10.05 -31.50
CA VAL A 366 -8.48 8.60 -31.30
C VAL A 366 -9.33 7.94 -32.38
N VAL A 367 -10.55 8.43 -32.59
CA VAL A 367 -11.50 7.86 -33.56
C VAL A 367 -10.99 7.99 -34.99
N ASN A 368 -10.43 9.15 -35.35
CA ASN A 368 -9.84 9.37 -36.66
C ASN A 368 -8.67 8.42 -36.93
N ARG A 369 -7.85 8.14 -35.93
CA ARG A 369 -6.74 7.19 -36.05
C ARG A 369 -7.22 5.75 -36.16
N ILE A 370 -8.28 5.36 -35.44
CA ILE A 370 -8.92 4.04 -35.59
C ILE A 370 -9.45 3.85 -37.02
N HIS A 371 -10.10 4.87 -37.60
CA HIS A 371 -10.69 4.77 -38.94
C HIS A 371 -9.70 4.85 -40.10
N LYS A 372 -8.50 5.39 -39.90
CA LYS A 372 -7.53 5.58 -40.99
C LYS A 372 -6.96 4.28 -41.55
N ASP A 373 -7.22 3.14 -40.91
CA ASP A 373 -6.81 1.79 -41.36
C ASP A 373 -5.35 1.76 -41.85
N ASP A 374 -4.44 2.25 -41.02
CA ASP A 374 -3.00 2.32 -41.33
C ASP A 374 -2.34 0.90 -41.33
N GLY A 375 -3.10 -0.18 -41.48
CA GLY A 375 -2.63 -1.57 -41.39
C GLY A 375 -2.23 -2.01 -39.97
N ILE A 376 -2.39 -1.13 -38.96
CA ILE A 376 -2.22 -1.49 -37.56
C ILE A 376 -3.49 -2.20 -37.12
N ARG A 377 -3.42 -3.52 -36.92
CA ARG A 377 -4.52 -4.31 -36.36
C ARG A 377 -4.77 -3.86 -34.92
N PHE A 378 -5.63 -2.85 -34.78
CA PHE A 378 -6.09 -2.38 -33.49
C PHE A 378 -6.92 -3.48 -32.84
N VAL A 379 -6.48 -3.97 -31.69
CA VAL A 379 -7.24 -4.91 -30.87
C VAL A 379 -7.77 -4.12 -29.68
N PRO A 380 -9.09 -3.90 -29.58
CA PRO A 380 -9.67 -3.25 -28.41
C PRO A 380 -9.26 -4.01 -27.15
N ASN A 381 -8.77 -3.26 -26.15
CA ASN A 381 -8.38 -3.84 -24.86
C ASN A 381 -9.61 -4.21 -24.03
N SER A 382 -9.38 -4.98 -22.96
CA SER A 382 -10.41 -5.41 -22.01
C SER A 382 -10.87 -4.30 -21.05
N ILE A 383 -10.79 -3.03 -21.45
CA ILE A 383 -11.14 -1.87 -20.62
C ILE A 383 -12.62 -1.92 -20.31
N VAL A 384 -12.97 -2.07 -19.03
CA VAL A 384 -14.34 -2.12 -18.53
C VAL A 384 -14.80 -0.73 -18.09
N ALA A 385 -13.91 0.07 -17.49
CA ALA A 385 -14.22 1.44 -17.10
C ALA A 385 -13.12 2.40 -17.54
N ALA A 386 -13.54 3.57 -18.04
CA ALA A 386 -12.68 4.65 -18.51
C ALA A 386 -13.17 5.99 -17.95
N SER A 387 -12.71 6.40 -16.77
CA SER A 387 -13.16 7.63 -16.14
C SER A 387 -12.59 8.86 -16.86
N PHE A 388 -13.46 9.64 -17.49
CA PHE A 388 -13.11 10.95 -18.05
C PHE A 388 -13.49 12.09 -17.11
N ARG A 389 -13.75 11.78 -15.83
CA ARG A 389 -14.43 12.72 -14.97
C ARG A 389 -13.65 14.03 -14.76
N GLY A 390 -14.32 15.17 -14.84
CA GLY A 390 -13.68 16.48 -14.65
C GLY A 390 -12.70 16.90 -15.76
N ASN A 391 -12.82 16.31 -16.96
CA ASN A 391 -12.16 16.80 -18.16
C ASN A 391 -13.09 17.73 -18.95
N PRO A 392 -12.56 18.68 -19.75
CA PRO A 392 -13.36 19.50 -20.66
C PRO A 392 -14.29 18.71 -21.58
N ILE A 393 -13.90 17.48 -21.97
CA ILE A 393 -14.70 16.61 -22.83
C ILE A 393 -16.11 16.32 -22.29
N GLU A 394 -16.32 16.39 -20.97
CA GLU A 394 -17.65 16.15 -20.38
C GLU A 394 -18.69 17.18 -20.83
N GLU A 395 -18.27 18.43 -20.99
CA GLU A 395 -19.13 19.53 -21.43
C GLU A 395 -19.30 19.52 -22.95
N THR A 396 -18.23 19.19 -23.68
CA THR A 396 -18.26 19.15 -25.15
C THR A 396 -19.11 18.01 -25.69
N ILE A 397 -19.13 16.82 -25.06
CA ILE A 397 -19.99 15.70 -25.48
C ILE A 397 -21.49 16.06 -25.43
N ARG A 398 -21.90 16.93 -24.49
CA ARG A 398 -23.30 17.37 -24.36
C ARG A 398 -23.68 18.43 -25.38
N SER A 399 -22.73 19.27 -25.78
CA SER A 399 -22.98 20.48 -26.57
C SER A 399 -22.58 20.37 -28.04
N ASP A 400 -21.52 19.60 -28.36
CA ASP A 400 -21.01 19.37 -29.71
C ASP A 400 -21.42 18.00 -30.24
N ARG A 401 -22.20 18.01 -31.33
CA ARG A 401 -22.66 16.81 -32.03
C ARG A 401 -21.50 15.99 -32.60
N ARG A 402 -20.39 16.63 -33.01
CA ARG A 402 -19.21 15.93 -33.55
C ARG A 402 -18.52 15.15 -32.45
N GLU A 403 -18.34 15.77 -31.28
CA GLU A 403 -17.73 15.11 -30.13
C GLU A 403 -18.60 13.98 -29.59
N LYS A 404 -19.92 14.20 -29.51
CA LYS A 404 -20.86 13.12 -29.19
C LYS A 404 -20.72 11.93 -30.14
N SER A 405 -20.69 12.20 -31.45
CA SER A 405 -20.50 11.16 -32.46
C SER A 405 -19.17 10.43 -32.30
N ALA A 406 -18.10 11.15 -31.97
CA ALA A 406 -16.79 10.56 -31.70
C ALA A 406 -16.83 9.66 -30.46
N MET A 407 -17.43 10.10 -29.35
CA MET A 407 -17.59 9.29 -28.14
C MET A 407 -18.42 8.02 -28.40
N LEU A 408 -19.51 8.11 -29.17
CA LEU A 408 -20.30 6.94 -29.55
C LEU A 408 -19.49 5.95 -30.41
N SER A 409 -18.69 6.45 -31.35
CA SER A 409 -17.78 5.63 -32.17
C SER A 409 -16.68 4.98 -31.31
N LEU A 410 -16.15 5.70 -30.33
CA LEU A 410 -15.19 5.17 -29.36
C LEU A 410 -15.83 4.04 -28.53
N LEU A 411 -17.01 4.26 -27.96
CA LEU A 411 -17.72 3.23 -27.17
C LEU A 411 -18.12 2.00 -28.00
N LYS A 412 -18.42 2.20 -29.28
CA LYS A 412 -18.65 1.10 -30.21
C LYS A 412 -17.38 0.28 -30.41
N THR A 413 -16.25 0.95 -30.63
CA THR A 413 -14.94 0.31 -30.81
C THR A 413 -14.48 -0.42 -29.54
N PHE A 414 -14.64 0.22 -28.38
CA PHE A 414 -14.33 -0.33 -27.06
C PHE A 414 -15.62 -0.83 -26.39
N SER A 415 -16.21 -1.87 -26.99
CA SER A 415 -17.51 -2.42 -26.59
C SER A 415 -17.57 -2.98 -25.16
N THR A 416 -16.42 -3.14 -24.49
CA THR A 416 -16.32 -3.54 -23.09
C THR A 416 -16.46 -2.38 -22.12
N ILE A 417 -16.34 -1.12 -22.56
CA ILE A 417 -16.46 0.05 -21.68
C ILE A 417 -17.93 0.23 -21.28
N ILE A 418 -18.20 0.09 -19.99
CA ILE A 418 -19.55 0.21 -19.40
C ILE A 418 -19.69 1.45 -18.52
N ASN A 419 -18.60 2.11 -18.16
CA ASN A 419 -18.62 3.24 -17.21
C ASN A 419 -17.56 4.28 -17.60
N LEU A 420 -17.98 5.55 -17.69
CA LEU A 420 -17.12 6.69 -18.04
C LEU A 420 -16.77 7.61 -16.85
N GLY A 421 -16.98 7.15 -15.62
CA GLY A 421 -16.62 7.86 -14.37
C GLY A 421 -17.73 8.72 -13.76
N LYS A 422 -19.00 8.53 -14.13
CA LYS A 422 -20.14 9.24 -13.52
C LYS A 422 -20.79 8.38 -12.46
N PHE A 423 -21.54 9.01 -11.54
CA PHE A 423 -22.04 8.33 -10.34
C PHE A 423 -23.54 8.47 -10.13
N HIS A 424 -24.20 9.33 -10.91
CA HIS A 424 -25.62 9.60 -10.76
C HIS A 424 -26.37 9.42 -12.07
N GLU A 425 -27.61 8.97 -11.96
CA GLU A 425 -28.55 8.90 -13.08
C GLU A 425 -28.76 10.30 -13.66
N GLY A 426 -28.76 10.41 -14.99
CA GLY A 426 -28.82 11.69 -15.70
C GLY A 426 -27.49 12.43 -15.84
N ASP A 427 -26.38 11.89 -15.30
CA ASP A 427 -25.05 12.48 -15.52
C ASP A 427 -24.57 12.30 -16.97
N TYR A 428 -25.09 11.33 -17.69
CA TYR A 428 -24.74 11.06 -19.08
C TYR A 428 -25.70 11.74 -20.05
N ASP A 429 -25.19 12.07 -21.23
CA ASP A 429 -26.06 12.34 -22.38
C ASP A 429 -26.88 11.06 -22.70
N PRO A 430 -28.19 11.15 -23.03
CA PRO A 430 -29.03 9.97 -23.24
C PRO A 430 -28.47 8.97 -24.26
N ASP A 431 -27.85 9.45 -25.34
CA ASP A 431 -27.29 8.57 -26.38
C ASP A 431 -26.05 7.82 -25.87
N VAL A 432 -25.21 8.50 -25.08
CA VAL A 432 -24.02 7.93 -24.45
C VAL A 432 -24.41 6.92 -23.38
N GLU A 433 -25.40 7.26 -22.55
CA GLU A 433 -25.93 6.35 -21.53
C GLU A 433 -26.49 5.07 -22.17
N TYR A 434 -27.26 5.22 -23.24
CA TYR A 434 -27.77 4.10 -24.01
C TYR A 434 -26.62 3.24 -24.55
N ALA A 435 -25.60 3.83 -25.16
CA ALA A 435 -24.44 3.10 -25.67
C ALA A 435 -23.69 2.32 -24.58
N LEU A 436 -23.52 2.89 -23.37
CA LEU A 436 -22.91 2.20 -22.23
C LEU A 436 -23.77 1.02 -21.75
N ARG A 437 -25.10 1.18 -21.72
CA ARG A 437 -26.03 0.08 -21.38
C ARG A 437 -25.97 -1.04 -22.41
N ILE A 438 -25.83 -0.72 -23.70
CA ILE A 438 -25.64 -1.73 -24.78
C ILE A 438 -24.31 -2.46 -24.61
N ASN A 439 -23.21 -1.75 -24.34
CA ASN A 439 -21.92 -2.35 -24.02
C ASN A 439 -22.03 -3.33 -22.85
N HIS A 440 -22.66 -2.88 -21.76
CA HIS A 440 -22.88 -3.68 -20.56
C HIS A 440 -23.71 -4.95 -20.83
N ALA A 441 -24.73 -4.83 -21.67
CA ALA A 441 -25.58 -5.95 -22.06
C ALA A 441 -24.90 -6.95 -23.02
N GLY A 442 -23.68 -6.64 -23.49
CA GLY A 442 -22.94 -7.41 -24.48
C GLY A 442 -23.29 -6.94 -25.88
N ARG A 443 -22.70 -5.81 -26.31
CA ARG A 443 -22.97 -5.17 -27.61
C ARG A 443 -22.95 -6.15 -28.77
N SER A 444 -21.96 -7.03 -28.85
CA SER A 444 -21.83 -8.02 -29.94
C SER A 444 -23.02 -8.97 -30.04
N ILE A 445 -23.70 -9.26 -28.92
CA ILE A 445 -24.91 -10.08 -28.89
C ILE A 445 -26.12 -9.28 -29.39
N ILE A 446 -26.20 -7.99 -29.06
CA ILE A 446 -27.34 -7.13 -29.40
C ILE A 446 -27.28 -6.67 -30.86
N GLU A 447 -26.11 -6.24 -31.32
CA GLU A 447 -25.92 -5.66 -32.65
C GLU A 447 -25.58 -6.71 -33.71
N GLY A 448 -25.30 -7.96 -33.32
CA GLY A 448 -25.01 -9.05 -34.25
C GLY A 448 -23.69 -8.89 -35.00
N GLU A 449 -22.73 -8.11 -34.49
CA GLU A 449 -21.48 -7.75 -35.19
C GLU A 449 -20.46 -8.89 -35.34
N THR A 450 -20.81 -10.12 -34.98
CA THR A 450 -19.89 -11.26 -35.02
C THR A 450 -20.61 -12.49 -35.54
N ASP A 451 -19.86 -13.40 -36.19
CA ASP A 451 -20.24 -14.80 -36.49
C ASP A 451 -20.64 -15.63 -35.24
N VAL A 452 -20.79 -14.98 -34.08
CA VAL A 452 -21.35 -15.55 -32.87
C VAL A 452 -22.77 -15.96 -33.20
N ARG A 453 -22.98 -17.29 -33.28
CA ARG A 453 -24.26 -17.95 -33.47
C ARG A 453 -25.36 -17.20 -32.72
N CYS A 454 -26.41 -16.84 -33.45
CA CYS A 454 -27.63 -16.26 -32.89
C CYS A 454 -28.01 -17.00 -31.61
N LEU A 455 -28.14 -16.27 -30.51
CA LEU A 455 -28.54 -16.88 -29.25
C LEU A 455 -30.00 -17.35 -29.39
N PRO A 456 -30.34 -18.55 -28.89
CA PRO A 456 -31.72 -19.02 -28.87
C PRO A 456 -32.65 -18.00 -28.21
N LEU A 457 -33.84 -17.80 -28.78
CA LEU A 457 -34.87 -16.89 -28.25
C LEU A 457 -35.19 -17.13 -26.76
N SER A 458 -35.01 -18.38 -26.29
CA SER A 458 -35.20 -18.76 -24.89
C SER A 458 -34.19 -18.14 -23.90
N ILE A 459 -33.02 -17.67 -24.35
CA ILE A 459 -31.99 -17.06 -23.47
C ILE A 459 -32.21 -15.54 -23.33
N TRP A 460 -32.90 -14.91 -24.28
CA TRP A 460 -33.07 -13.45 -24.29
C TRP A 460 -33.72 -12.88 -23.03
N PRO A 461 -34.81 -13.45 -22.47
CA PRO A 461 -35.37 -12.93 -21.22
C PRO A 461 -34.34 -12.87 -20.08
N PHE A 462 -33.49 -13.88 -19.95
CA PHE A 462 -32.44 -13.93 -18.93
C PHE A 462 -31.34 -12.89 -19.17
N LEU A 463 -30.92 -12.70 -20.43
CA LEU A 463 -29.91 -11.69 -20.78
C LEU A 463 -30.44 -10.27 -20.57
N LEU A 464 -31.67 -9.99 -20.99
CA LEU A 464 -32.31 -8.70 -20.80
C LEU A 464 -32.50 -8.40 -19.31
N GLU A 465 -32.94 -9.39 -18.53
CA GLU A 465 -33.06 -9.23 -17.09
C GLU A 465 -31.70 -8.98 -16.42
N LYS A 466 -30.66 -9.74 -16.80
CA LYS A 466 -29.30 -9.56 -16.28
C LYS A 466 -28.74 -8.19 -16.66
N ALA A 467 -28.91 -7.77 -17.91
CA ALA A 467 -28.52 -6.46 -18.40
C ALA A 467 -29.23 -5.34 -17.64
N PHE A 468 -30.54 -5.45 -17.43
CA PHE A 468 -31.33 -4.49 -16.65
C PHE A 468 -30.89 -4.44 -15.19
N ARG A 469 -30.78 -5.60 -14.51
CA ARG A 469 -30.36 -5.67 -13.10
C ARG A 469 -29.00 -5.02 -12.87
N ASN A 470 -28.12 -5.13 -13.86
CA ASN A 470 -26.77 -4.60 -13.80
C ASN A 470 -26.61 -3.25 -14.52
N SER A 471 -27.66 -2.67 -15.11
CA SER A 471 -27.53 -1.41 -15.87
C SER A 471 -27.09 -0.23 -15.01
N TYR A 472 -27.26 -0.32 -13.69
CA TYR A 472 -26.77 0.68 -12.75
C TYR A 472 -25.24 0.63 -12.56
N TRP A 473 -24.56 -0.43 -13.02
CA TRP A 473 -23.10 -0.54 -12.94
C TRP A 473 -22.37 0.55 -13.73
N ILE A 474 -23.08 1.18 -14.68
CA ILE A 474 -22.60 2.36 -15.40
C ILE A 474 -22.40 3.59 -14.47
N TYR A 475 -22.90 3.54 -13.23
CA TYR A 475 -22.77 4.59 -12.20
C TYR A 475 -21.98 4.15 -10.95
N VAL A 476 -21.34 2.98 -10.98
CA VAL A 476 -20.60 2.47 -9.82
C VAL A 476 -19.40 3.37 -9.51
N LYS A 477 -19.16 3.59 -8.21
CA LYS A 477 -18.05 4.41 -7.75
C LYS A 477 -16.71 3.77 -8.08
N GLU A 478 -15.74 4.58 -8.47
CA GLU A 478 -14.37 4.14 -8.80
C GLU A 478 -13.75 3.27 -7.69
N SER A 479 -13.97 3.64 -6.42
CA SER A 479 -13.48 2.90 -5.26
C SER A 479 -14.05 1.48 -5.15
N GLU A 480 -15.22 1.22 -5.74
CA GLU A 480 -15.85 -0.11 -5.76
C GLU A 480 -15.31 -0.96 -6.93
N LEU A 481 -14.81 -0.34 -8.01
CA LEU A 481 -14.20 -1.02 -9.16
C LEU A 481 -12.74 -1.41 -8.90
N CYS A 482 -12.00 -0.58 -8.15
CA CYS A 482 -10.57 -0.79 -7.88
C CYS A 482 -10.28 -1.89 -6.83
N LEU A 483 -11.23 -2.19 -5.95
CA LEU A 483 -11.06 -3.16 -4.86
C LEU A 483 -12.24 -4.14 -4.81
N PRO A 484 -12.46 -4.96 -5.86
CA PRO A 484 -13.61 -5.86 -5.93
C PRO A 484 -13.67 -6.85 -4.77
N GLU A 485 -12.51 -7.24 -4.21
CA GLU A 485 -12.43 -8.13 -3.04
C GLU A 485 -13.07 -7.54 -1.78
N ARG A 486 -13.22 -6.21 -1.70
CA ARG A 486 -13.85 -5.52 -0.56
C ARG A 486 -15.30 -5.08 -0.81
N ALA A 487 -15.80 -5.19 -2.03
CA ALA A 487 -17.11 -4.65 -2.44
C ALA A 487 -18.32 -5.56 -2.12
N SER A 488 -18.11 -6.75 -1.54
CA SER A 488 -19.11 -7.82 -1.40
C SER A 488 -20.27 -7.55 -0.41
N SER A 489 -20.38 -6.38 0.20
CA SER A 489 -21.38 -6.11 1.27
C SER A 489 -22.62 -5.29 0.87
N ARG A 490 -22.72 -4.74 -0.35
CA ARG A 490 -23.87 -3.87 -0.72
C ARG A 490 -24.70 -4.42 -1.89
N LYS A 491 -25.66 -5.30 -1.57
CA LYS A 491 -26.77 -5.61 -2.49
C LYS A 491 -27.88 -4.56 -2.34
N ALA A 492 -27.89 -3.55 -3.19
CA ALA A 492 -29.06 -2.67 -3.32
C ALA A 492 -30.20 -3.45 -3.99
N LYS A 493 -31.28 -3.76 -3.26
CA LYS A 493 -32.55 -4.24 -3.84
C LYS A 493 -33.24 -3.05 -4.52
N ARG A 494 -33.55 -3.13 -5.82
CA ARG A 494 -34.40 -2.15 -6.51
C ARG A 494 -35.40 -2.81 -7.47
N SER A 495 -36.55 -2.16 -7.64
CA SER A 495 -37.71 -2.60 -8.42
C SER A 495 -37.59 -2.26 -9.91
N VAL A 496 -38.08 -3.18 -10.74
CA VAL A 496 -38.09 -3.12 -12.20
C VAL A 496 -39.27 -2.26 -12.68
N THR A 497 -39.08 -0.97 -13.00
CA THR A 497 -40.18 -0.14 -13.56
C THR A 497 -39.78 0.73 -14.75
N GLY A 498 -38.55 0.61 -15.29
CA GLY A 498 -38.14 1.35 -16.49
C GLY A 498 -38.47 0.59 -17.77
N TYR A 499 -39.20 1.22 -18.69
CA TYR A 499 -39.40 0.72 -20.06
C TYR A 499 -38.22 1.15 -20.95
N TYR A 500 -37.52 0.19 -21.54
CA TYR A 500 -36.46 0.45 -22.52
C TYR A 500 -36.85 -0.18 -23.85
N LYS A 501 -36.84 0.62 -24.93
CA LYS A 501 -37.10 0.12 -26.29
C LYS A 501 -35.78 -0.39 -26.88
N LEU A 502 -35.56 -1.71 -26.79
CA LEU A 502 -34.46 -2.38 -27.47
C LEU A 502 -34.93 -2.77 -28.87
N ASN A 503 -34.24 -2.27 -29.90
CA ASN A 503 -34.42 -2.77 -31.26
C ASN A 503 -33.63 -4.08 -31.37
N ILE A 504 -34.30 -5.22 -31.21
CA ILE A 504 -33.71 -6.54 -31.37
C ILE A 504 -33.95 -6.98 -32.82
N CYS A 505 -32.88 -7.25 -33.57
CA CYS A 505 -32.99 -7.96 -34.84
C CYS A 505 -33.30 -9.43 -34.53
N ILE A 506 -34.53 -9.85 -34.80
CA ILE A 506 -34.93 -11.26 -34.74
C ILE A 506 -35.05 -11.73 -36.18
N ASP A 507 -34.14 -12.61 -36.60
CA ASP A 507 -34.33 -13.39 -37.81
C ASP A 507 -35.47 -14.39 -37.52
N LEU A 508 -36.66 -14.06 -38.03
CA LEU A 508 -37.79 -14.99 -38.06
C LEU A 508 -37.63 -15.89 -39.29
N PRO A 509 -37.87 -17.21 -39.16
CA PRO A 509 -37.76 -18.15 -40.26
C PRO A 509 -38.74 -17.89 -41.40
#